data_AF-A0A0C9UWF7-F1
#
_entry.id   AF-A0A0C9UWF7-F1
#
_cell.length_a   1.000
_cell.length_b   1.000
_cell.length_c   1.000
_cell.angle_alpha   90.00
_cell.angle_beta   90.00
_cell.angle_gamma   90.00
#
_symmetry.space_group_name_H-M   'P 1'
#
loop_
_entity.id
_entity.type
_entity.pdbx_description
1 polymer ?
#
loop_
_entity_poly.entity_id
_entity_poly.type
_entity_poly.pdbx_seq_one_letter_code
_entity_poly.pdbx_strand_id
1 'polypeptide(L)'
;MDHILTECDVSGQNIIWKMAENLWSHTGKPWTKPSLGLIVGCGLHMYTKENGRVDNGLSRLYTIIMSESAHLIWKTRNEWRIETQGNPAKLPQPGELKNKWLAKLNKRLHFDRLSSDANRYGKKATKRSIVYNTWKHLMSPNDIWDFSYILSGVLVGRVSGLRPARAPH
;
A
#
# COMPACT_ATOMS: atom_id res chain seq x y z
N MET A 1 16.42 -12.21 8.08
CA MET A 1 15.54 -11.11 7.65
C MET A 1 14.43 -11.64 6.76
N ASP A 2 14.75 -12.52 5.78
CA ASP A 2 13.77 -13.20 4.92
C ASP A 2 12.63 -13.85 5.71
N HIS A 3 12.91 -14.89 6.51
CA HIS A 3 11.92 -15.58 7.35
C HIS A 3 11.01 -14.63 8.15
N ILE A 4 11.53 -13.52 8.69
CA ILE A 4 10.71 -12.56 9.45
C ILE A 4 9.70 -11.84 8.57
N LEU A 5 10.12 -11.48 7.35
CA LEU A 5 9.34 -10.70 6.41
C LEU A 5 8.35 -11.56 5.61
N THR A 6 8.61 -12.85 5.42
CA THR A 6 7.86 -13.70 4.47
C THR A 6 7.20 -14.92 5.09
N GLU A 7 7.65 -15.37 6.28
CA GLU A 7 7.27 -16.68 6.83
C GLU A 7 6.82 -16.63 8.30
N CYS A 8 7.35 -15.73 9.11
CA CYS A 8 7.20 -15.73 10.56
C CYS A 8 5.83 -15.20 11.01
N ASP A 9 4.99 -16.05 11.59
CA ASP A 9 3.65 -15.63 12.06
C ASP A 9 3.71 -14.62 13.23
N VAL A 10 4.74 -14.74 14.09
CA VAL A 10 4.98 -13.85 15.24
C VAL A 10 5.17 -12.38 14.82
N SER A 11 5.64 -12.12 13.61
CA SER A 11 5.81 -10.74 13.11
C SER A 11 4.50 -10.11 12.64
N GLY A 12 3.42 -10.88 12.54
CA GLY A 12 2.15 -10.42 11.97
C GLY A 12 2.22 -10.20 10.45
N GLN A 13 3.26 -10.71 9.78
CA GLN A 13 3.52 -10.49 8.35
C GLN A 13 2.34 -10.89 7.47
N ASN A 14 1.68 -12.01 7.77
CA ASN A 14 0.57 -12.51 6.98
C ASN A 14 -0.60 -11.51 6.92
N ILE A 15 -0.89 -10.85 8.05
CA ILE A 15 -1.97 -9.85 8.13
C ILE A 15 -1.60 -8.63 7.29
N ILE A 16 -0.36 -8.14 7.45
CA ILE A 16 0.11 -6.96 6.72
C ILE A 16 0.15 -7.22 5.21
N TRP A 17 0.65 -8.37 4.77
CA TRP A 17 0.68 -8.71 3.34
C TRP A 17 -0.70 -8.96 2.75
N LYS A 18 -1.62 -9.57 3.49
CA LYS A 18 -3.03 -9.67 3.05
C LYS A 18 -3.67 -8.30 2.86
N MET A 19 -3.35 -7.35 3.74
CA MET A 19 -3.83 -5.96 3.59
C MET A 19 -3.20 -5.27 2.39
N ALA A 20 -1.90 -5.47 2.17
CA ALA A 20 -1.19 -4.95 0.99
C ALA A 20 -1.76 -5.52 -0.32
N GLU A 21 -2.01 -6.83 -0.37
CA GLU A 21 -2.64 -7.52 -1.49
C GLU A 21 -4.04 -6.98 -1.76
N ASN A 22 -4.86 -6.85 -0.72
CA ASN A 22 -6.21 -6.31 -0.85
C ASN A 22 -6.18 -4.89 -1.43
N LEU A 23 -5.33 -4.02 -0.89
CA LEU A 23 -5.14 -2.67 -1.42
C LEU A 23 -4.66 -2.68 -2.87
N TRP A 24 -3.70 -3.55 -3.20
CA TRP A 24 -3.17 -3.69 -4.55
C TRP A 24 -4.22 -4.12 -5.56
N SER A 25 -5.20 -4.93 -5.16
CA SER A 25 -6.29 -5.41 -6.03
C SER A 25 -7.09 -4.27 -6.69
N HIS A 26 -7.17 -3.10 -6.05
CA HIS A 26 -7.82 -1.91 -6.60
C HIS A 26 -7.13 -1.35 -7.86
N THR A 27 -5.86 -1.68 -8.07
CA THR A 27 -5.11 -1.32 -9.28
C THR A 27 -5.49 -2.16 -10.50
N GLY A 28 -6.13 -3.32 -10.29
CA GLY A 28 -6.42 -4.30 -11.34
C GLY A 28 -5.19 -5.05 -11.86
N LYS A 29 -4.03 -4.91 -11.20
CA LYS A 29 -2.81 -5.63 -11.54
C LYS A 29 -2.66 -6.91 -10.73
N PRO A 30 -2.00 -7.94 -11.27
CA PRO A 30 -1.74 -9.17 -10.52
C PRO A 30 -0.90 -8.86 -9.28
N TRP A 31 -1.20 -9.54 -8.19
CA TRP A 31 -0.39 -9.53 -6.98
C TRP A 31 0.63 -10.66 -7.05
N THR A 32 1.88 -10.36 -6.73
CA THR A 32 2.94 -11.35 -6.60
C THR A 32 3.27 -11.47 -5.12
N LYS A 33 3.26 -12.71 -4.60
CA LYS A 33 3.63 -12.97 -3.21
C LYS A 33 5.02 -12.39 -2.92
N PRO A 34 5.18 -11.57 -1.86
CA PRO A 34 6.47 -10.96 -1.52
C PRO A 34 7.54 -12.02 -1.22
N SER A 35 8.70 -11.84 -1.83
CA SER A 35 9.96 -12.52 -1.48
C SER A 35 10.97 -11.48 -1.01
N LEU A 36 12.03 -11.87 -0.30
CA LEU A 36 13.07 -10.91 0.10
C LEU A 36 13.65 -10.15 -1.11
N GLY A 37 13.87 -10.84 -2.23
CA GLY A 37 14.36 -10.22 -3.47
C GLY A 37 13.40 -9.16 -4.01
N LEU A 38 12.08 -9.46 -4.04
CA LEU A 38 11.07 -8.48 -4.46
C LEU A 38 10.96 -7.30 -3.51
N ILE A 39 11.12 -7.52 -2.21
CA ILE A 39 11.05 -6.46 -1.19
C ILE A 39 12.25 -5.52 -1.32
N VAL A 40 13.47 -6.07 -1.37
CA VAL A 40 14.70 -5.25 -1.50
C VAL A 40 14.75 -4.55 -2.86
N GLY A 41 14.31 -5.23 -3.92
CA GLY A 41 14.25 -4.70 -5.29
C GLY A 41 12.99 -3.90 -5.62
N CYS A 42 12.09 -3.64 -4.68
CA CYS A 42 10.77 -3.08 -5.00
C CYS A 42 10.83 -1.72 -5.71
N GLY A 43 11.86 -0.91 -5.40
CA GLY A 43 12.09 0.39 -6.05
C GLY A 43 12.60 0.32 -7.49
N LEU A 44 13.05 -0.86 -7.94
CA LEU A 44 13.50 -1.11 -9.32
C LEU A 44 12.38 -1.71 -10.18
N HIS A 45 11.28 -2.13 -9.57
CA HIS A 45 10.19 -2.76 -10.29
C HIS A 45 9.41 -1.71 -11.10
N MET A 46 9.35 -1.91 -12.41
CA MET A 46 8.68 -0.99 -13.34
C MET A 46 7.46 -1.67 -13.96
N TYR A 47 6.31 -1.05 -13.79
CA TYR A 47 5.11 -1.38 -14.55
C TYR A 47 5.08 -0.59 -15.85
N THR A 48 4.55 -1.20 -16.91
CA THR A 48 4.32 -0.56 -18.20
C THR A 48 2.82 -0.35 -18.44
N LYS A 49 2.51 0.71 -19.19
CA LYS A 49 1.20 0.98 -19.74
C LYS A 49 1.01 0.15 -21.01
N GLU A 50 -0.22 0.09 -21.50
CA GLU A 50 -0.58 -0.60 -22.74
C GLU A 50 0.20 -0.06 -23.95
N ASN A 51 0.55 1.23 -23.95
CA ASN A 51 1.37 1.84 -25.00
C ASN A 51 2.88 1.58 -24.87
N GLY A 52 3.29 0.65 -24.01
CA GLY A 52 4.70 0.28 -23.78
C GLY A 52 5.51 1.26 -22.94
N ARG A 53 4.98 2.44 -22.59
CA ARG A 53 5.68 3.41 -21.73
C ARG A 53 5.61 3.01 -20.27
N VAL A 54 6.62 3.38 -19.49
CA VAL A 54 6.65 3.15 -18.04
C VAL A 54 5.51 3.89 -17.33
N ASP A 55 4.79 3.19 -16.47
CA ASP A 55 3.85 3.76 -15.52
C ASP A 55 4.57 4.09 -14.21
N ASN A 56 5.16 5.29 -14.17
CA ASN A 56 5.87 5.79 -12.99
C ASN A 56 4.95 5.92 -11.76
N GLY A 57 3.65 6.17 -11.94
CA GLY A 57 2.71 6.32 -10.84
C GLY A 57 2.44 4.98 -10.17
N LEU A 58 2.09 3.97 -10.97
CA LEU A 58 1.83 2.63 -10.49
C LEU A 58 3.09 1.96 -9.89
N SER A 59 4.25 2.17 -10.52
CA SER A 59 5.55 1.66 -10.00
C SER A 59 5.91 2.30 -8.65
N ARG A 60 5.65 3.61 -8.50
CA ARG A 60 5.83 4.32 -7.23
C ARG A 60 4.86 3.83 -6.17
N LEU A 61 3.60 3.57 -6.52
CA LEU A 61 2.62 3.01 -5.59
C LEU A 61 3.06 1.64 -5.07
N TYR A 62 3.49 0.76 -5.98
CA TYR A 62 4.02 -0.56 -5.62
C TYR A 62 5.18 -0.45 -4.63
N THR A 63 6.15 0.42 -4.95
CA THR A 63 7.31 0.67 -4.08
C THR A 63 6.86 1.12 -2.68
N ILE A 64 5.91 2.05 -2.58
CA ILE A 64 5.39 2.53 -1.30
C ILE A 64 4.73 1.39 -0.51
N ILE A 65 3.81 0.63 -1.13
CA ILE A 65 3.09 -0.45 -0.46
C ILE A 65 4.07 -1.52 0.04
N MET A 66 5.01 -1.95 -0.81
CA MET A 66 5.98 -2.98 -0.47
C MET A 66 6.92 -2.53 0.66
N SER A 67 7.51 -1.34 0.52
CA SER A 67 8.50 -0.83 1.50
C SER A 67 7.88 -0.50 2.85
N GLU A 68 6.71 0.16 2.90
CA GLU A 68 6.03 0.48 4.16
C GLU A 68 5.56 -0.79 4.89
N SER A 69 5.07 -1.79 4.14
CA SER A 69 4.66 -3.09 4.70
C SER A 69 5.84 -3.83 5.30
N ALA A 70 6.93 -4.00 4.54
CA ALA A 70 8.13 -4.67 5.02
C ALA A 70 8.75 -3.96 6.24
N HIS A 71 8.80 -2.63 6.22
CA HIS A 71 9.30 -1.84 7.34
C HIS A 71 8.41 -2.01 8.59
N LEU A 72 7.09 -2.03 8.44
CA LEU A 72 6.19 -2.25 9.57
C LEU A 72 6.38 -3.65 10.17
N ILE A 73 6.45 -4.69 9.34
CA ILE A 73 6.69 -6.07 9.79
C ILE A 73 7.99 -6.16 10.59
N TRP A 74 9.07 -5.59 10.04
CA TRP A 74 10.36 -5.54 10.72
C TRP A 74 10.26 -4.78 12.05
N LYS A 75 9.63 -3.60 12.04
CA LYS A 75 9.51 -2.75 13.23
C LYS A 75 8.72 -3.44 14.33
N THR A 76 7.53 -3.94 14.03
CA THR A 76 6.66 -4.66 14.97
C THR A 76 7.39 -5.84 15.61
N ARG A 77 8.10 -6.65 14.82
CA ARG A 77 8.85 -7.78 15.35
C ARG A 77 9.97 -7.34 16.30
N ASN A 78 10.67 -6.25 15.97
CA ASN A 78 11.76 -5.75 16.82
C ASN A 78 11.22 -5.12 18.10
N GLU A 79 10.15 -4.34 18.04
CA GLU A 79 9.44 -3.80 19.23
C GLU A 79 9.07 -4.95 20.16
N TRP A 80 8.39 -5.99 19.66
CA TRP A 80 8.05 -7.17 20.46
C TRP A 80 9.29 -7.83 21.07
N ARG A 81 10.33 -8.09 20.27
CA ARG A 81 11.53 -8.78 20.77
C ARG A 81 12.31 -7.97 21.80
N ILE A 82 12.42 -6.65 21.63
CA ILE A 82 13.26 -5.79 22.47
C ILE A 82 12.48 -5.29 23.69
N GLU A 83 11.28 -4.74 23.48
CA GLU A 83 10.50 -4.10 24.55
C GLU A 83 9.78 -5.11 25.44
N THR A 84 9.40 -6.26 24.87
CA THR A 84 8.68 -7.30 25.62
C THR A 84 9.52 -8.53 25.92
N GLN A 85 10.82 -8.49 25.59
CA GLN A 85 11.76 -9.62 25.71
C GLN A 85 11.25 -10.89 24.99
N GLY A 86 10.43 -10.73 23.95
CA GLY A 86 9.83 -11.86 23.24
C GLY A 86 8.72 -12.58 24.01
N ASN A 87 8.03 -11.90 24.92
CA ASN A 87 6.93 -12.50 25.68
C ASN A 87 5.76 -12.91 24.75
N PRO A 88 5.38 -14.19 24.67
CA PRO A 88 4.27 -14.65 23.83
C PRO A 88 2.92 -14.02 24.18
N ALA A 89 2.69 -13.64 25.44
CA ALA A 89 1.45 -12.99 25.86
C ALA A 89 1.30 -11.55 25.34
N LYS A 90 2.39 -10.95 24.84
CA LYS A 90 2.42 -9.58 24.31
C LYS A 90 2.58 -9.56 22.79
N LEU A 91 2.17 -10.62 22.10
CA LEU A 91 2.19 -10.66 20.65
C LEU A 91 1.30 -9.55 20.07
N PRO A 92 1.73 -8.91 18.96
CA PRO A 92 0.97 -7.87 18.29
C PRO A 92 -0.41 -8.37 17.89
N GLN A 93 -1.45 -7.60 18.24
CA GLN A 93 -2.82 -7.98 17.93
C GLN A 93 -3.19 -7.63 16.48
N PRO A 94 -3.98 -8.45 15.77
CA PRO A 94 -4.33 -8.19 14.37
C PRO A 94 -4.95 -6.81 14.11
N GLY A 95 -5.84 -6.36 15.01
CA GLY A 95 -6.47 -5.04 14.89
C GLY A 95 -5.47 -3.89 15.06
N GLU A 96 -4.48 -4.04 15.94
CA GLU A 96 -3.42 -3.06 16.14
C GLU A 96 -2.53 -2.96 14.89
N LEU A 97 -2.14 -4.10 14.31
CA LEU A 97 -1.36 -4.15 13.07
C LEU A 97 -2.11 -3.48 11.91
N LYS A 98 -3.41 -3.74 11.79
CA LYS A 98 -4.27 -3.11 10.80
C LYS A 98 -4.25 -1.59 10.94
N ASN A 99 -4.49 -1.10 12.15
CA ASN A 99 -4.52 0.34 12.43
C ASN A 99 -3.15 0.99 12.19
N LYS A 100 -2.05 0.35 12.61
CA LYS A 100 -0.68 0.84 12.38
C LYS A 100 -0.36 0.93 10.88
N TRP A 101 -0.75 -0.08 10.10
CA TRP A 101 -0.50 -0.10 8.66
C TRP A 101 -1.29 0.98 7.92
N LEU A 102 -2.58 1.12 8.23
CA LEU A 102 -3.43 2.19 7.67
C LEU A 102 -2.87 3.57 8.04
N ALA A 103 -2.49 3.78 9.30
CA ALA A 103 -1.90 5.03 9.76
C ALA A 103 -0.60 5.36 8.99
N LYS A 104 0.24 4.36 8.69
CA LYS A 104 1.45 4.54 7.88
C LYS A 104 1.15 5.00 6.44
N LEU A 105 0.22 4.34 5.76
CA LEU A 105 -0.16 4.73 4.40
C LEU A 105 -0.84 6.12 4.37
N ASN A 106 -1.72 6.40 5.33
CA ASN A 106 -2.31 7.73 5.53
C ASN A 106 -1.24 8.81 5.66
N LYS A 107 -0.24 8.57 6.51
CA LYS A 107 0.87 9.50 6.72
C LYS A 107 1.69 9.71 5.44
N ARG A 108 1.95 8.64 4.67
CA ARG A 108 2.68 8.74 3.41
C ARG A 108 1.92 9.56 2.37
N LEU A 109 0.64 9.30 2.20
CA LEU A 109 -0.23 10.06 1.32
C LEU A 109 -0.30 11.54 1.73
N HIS A 110 -0.45 11.82 3.03
CA HIS A 110 -0.49 13.18 3.55
C HIS A 110 0.80 13.95 3.22
N PHE A 111 1.96 13.33 3.40
CA PHE A 111 3.24 13.95 3.02
C PHE A 111 3.37 14.16 1.51
N ASP A 112 2.94 13.20 0.70
CA ASP A 112 2.94 13.37 -0.76
C ASP A 112 2.09 14.58 -1.17
N ARG A 113 0.90 14.73 -0.58
CA ARG A 113 0.01 15.88 -0.81
C ARG A 113 0.66 17.19 -0.38
N LEU A 114 1.18 17.27 0.84
CA LEU A 114 1.88 18.45 1.34
C LEU A 114 3.05 18.83 0.43
N SER A 115 3.85 17.85 0.02
CA SER A 115 5.00 18.08 -0.88
C SER A 115 4.60 18.61 -2.25
N SER A 116 3.34 18.43 -2.66
CA SER A 116 2.81 18.91 -3.94
C SER A 116 2.20 20.31 -3.89
N ASP A 117 2.25 20.97 -2.72
CA ASP A 117 1.78 22.33 -2.55
C ASP A 117 2.77 23.33 -3.18
N ALA A 118 2.45 23.77 -4.40
CA ALA A 118 3.24 24.77 -5.12
C ALA A 118 3.24 26.15 -4.46
N ASN A 119 2.21 26.50 -3.67
CA ASN A 119 2.19 27.78 -2.95
C ASN A 119 3.24 27.78 -1.84
N ARG A 120 3.40 26.64 -1.16
CA ARG A 120 4.35 26.48 -0.05
C ARG A 120 5.77 26.18 -0.52
N TYR A 121 5.94 25.36 -1.55
CA TYR A 121 7.24 24.83 -1.96
C TYR A 121 7.72 25.31 -3.34
N GLY A 122 6.92 26.09 -4.08
CA GLY A 122 7.30 26.67 -5.36
C GLY A 122 7.84 25.64 -6.35
N LYS A 123 9.01 25.92 -6.94
CA LYS A 123 9.69 25.00 -7.89
C LYS A 123 10.17 23.69 -7.25
N LYS A 124 10.29 23.61 -5.92
CA LYS A 124 10.66 22.38 -5.20
C LYS A 124 9.46 21.48 -4.93
N ALA A 125 8.24 21.93 -5.24
CA ALA A 125 7.04 21.13 -5.06
C ALA A 125 7.06 19.90 -5.98
N THR A 126 6.67 18.75 -5.43
CA THR A 126 6.38 17.55 -6.23
C THR A 126 5.26 17.88 -7.20
N LYS A 127 5.40 17.53 -8.48
CA LYS A 127 4.33 17.75 -9.46
C LYS A 127 3.06 17.03 -8.99
N ARG A 128 1.94 17.75 -8.92
CA ARG A 128 0.64 17.17 -8.52
C ARG A 128 0.25 15.96 -9.37
N SER A 129 0.61 15.96 -10.65
CA SER A 129 0.37 14.83 -11.55
C SER A 129 1.10 13.56 -11.13
N ILE A 130 2.27 13.65 -10.48
CA ILE A 130 2.99 12.48 -9.95
C ILE A 130 2.22 11.90 -8.76
N VAL A 131 1.81 12.76 -7.82
CA VAL A 131 1.02 12.35 -6.65
C VAL A 131 -0.31 11.73 -7.10
N TYR A 132 -1.04 12.42 -7.99
CA TYR A 132 -2.28 11.89 -8.56
C TYR A 132 -2.07 10.53 -9.22
N ASN A 133 -1.10 10.40 -10.13
CA ASN A 133 -0.87 9.12 -10.82
C ASN A 133 -0.42 8.00 -9.88
N THR A 134 0.21 8.32 -8.75
CA THR A 134 0.56 7.34 -7.70
C THR A 134 -0.68 6.81 -7.02
N TRP A 135 -1.62 7.69 -6.65
CA TRP A 135 -2.73 7.33 -5.76
C TRP A 135 -4.08 7.15 -6.45
N LYS A 136 -4.22 7.49 -7.74
CA LYS A 136 -5.50 7.49 -8.48
C LYS A 136 -6.30 6.19 -8.45
N HIS A 137 -5.62 5.04 -8.40
CA HIS A 137 -6.30 3.73 -8.34
C HIS A 137 -6.92 3.46 -6.96
N LEU A 138 -6.51 4.24 -5.97
CA LEU A 138 -6.92 4.15 -4.57
C LEU A 138 -7.85 5.32 -4.17
N MET A 139 -8.20 6.21 -5.10
CA MET A 139 -9.10 7.35 -4.85
C MET A 139 -10.56 6.93 -5.00
N SER A 140 -11.44 7.58 -4.23
CA SER A 140 -12.88 7.49 -4.48
C SER A 140 -13.24 8.11 -5.84
N PRO A 141 -14.20 7.55 -6.59
CA PRO A 141 -14.71 8.17 -7.81
C PRO A 141 -15.32 9.55 -7.59
N ASN A 142 -15.82 9.81 -6.38
CA ASN A 142 -16.59 11.02 -6.05
C ASN A 142 -15.73 12.17 -5.53
N ASP A 143 -14.53 11.89 -5.02
CA ASP A 143 -13.57 12.91 -4.63
C ASP A 143 -12.15 12.36 -4.74
N ILE A 144 -11.38 12.96 -5.66
CA ILE A 144 -9.97 12.67 -5.93
C ILE A 144 -9.05 12.98 -4.74
N TRP A 145 -9.55 13.63 -3.69
CA TRP A 145 -8.85 13.85 -2.42
C TRP A 145 -9.51 13.14 -1.24
N ASP A 146 -10.62 12.43 -1.46
CA ASP A 146 -11.26 11.57 -0.48
C ASP A 146 -10.74 10.14 -0.60
N PHE A 147 -9.90 9.80 0.36
CA PHE A 147 -9.36 8.46 0.52
C PHE A 147 -9.99 7.72 1.70
N SER A 148 -11.02 8.32 2.34
CA SER A 148 -11.77 7.71 3.44
C SER A 148 -12.33 6.34 3.04
N TYR A 149 -12.69 6.16 1.76
CA TYR A 149 -13.17 4.90 1.21
C TYR A 149 -12.20 3.72 1.38
N ILE A 150 -10.88 3.98 1.37
CA ILE A 150 -9.85 2.94 1.53
C ILE A 150 -9.26 2.93 2.95
N LEU A 151 -9.31 4.08 3.64
CA LEU A 151 -8.54 4.33 4.86
C LEU A 151 -9.40 4.41 6.14
N SER A 152 -10.73 4.32 6.03
CA SER A 152 -11.69 4.22 7.16
C SER A 152 -11.76 2.83 7.81
N GLY A 153 -11.02 1.85 7.29
CA GLY A 153 -10.98 0.49 7.84
C GLY A 153 -12.17 -0.40 7.47
N VAL A 154 -13.14 0.12 6.69
CA VAL A 154 -14.24 -0.63 6.10
C VAL A 154 -13.88 -0.99 4.65
N LEU A 155 -13.23 -2.15 4.47
CA LEU A 155 -12.94 -2.72 3.16
C LEU A 155 -14.21 -3.38 2.62
N VAL A 156 -15.07 -2.63 1.93
CA VAL A 156 -16.17 -3.25 1.18
C VAL A 156 -15.61 -3.70 -0.17
N GLY A 157 -15.54 -5.02 -0.36
CA GLY A 157 -15.07 -5.63 -1.59
C GLY A 157 -15.85 -5.11 -2.80
N ARG A 158 -15.14 -4.79 -3.88
CA ARG A 158 -15.78 -4.66 -5.19
C ARG A 158 -16.31 -6.04 -5.57
N VAL A 159 -17.61 -6.24 -5.47
CA VAL A 159 -18.27 -7.37 -6.14
C VAL A 159 -18.05 -7.18 -7.63
N SER A 160 -17.24 -8.06 -8.22
CA SER A 160 -17.09 -8.22 -9.66
C SER A 160 -18.46 -8.50 -10.25
N GLY A 161 -19.01 -7.56 -11.02
CA GLY A 161 -20.39 -7.65 -11.50
C GLY A 161 -20.65 -6.80 -12.74
N LEU A 162 -19.75 -6.80 -13.71
CA LEU A 162 -20.11 -6.36 -15.06
C LEU A 162 -20.72 -7.56 -15.81
N ARG A 163 -22.06 -7.66 -15.76
CA ARG A 163 -22.82 -8.39 -16.78
C ARG A 163 -22.67 -7.64 -18.11
N PRO A 164 -22.44 -8.33 -19.25
CA PRO A 164 -22.50 -7.67 -20.54
C PRO A 164 -23.94 -7.23 -20.84
N ALA A 165 -24.10 -5.98 -21.27
CA ALA A 165 -25.36 -5.42 -21.71
C ALA A 165 -25.89 -6.18 -22.92
N ARG A 166 -27.17 -6.54 -22.87
CA ARG A 166 -27.94 -7.17 -23.95
C ARG A 166 -28.15 -6.14 -25.06
N ALA A 167 -27.75 -6.47 -26.29
CA ALA A 167 -28.01 -5.64 -27.47
C ALA A 167 -29.52 -5.59 -27.77
N PRO A 168 -30.08 -4.44 -28.21
CA PRO A 168 -31.46 -4.38 -28.67
C PRO A 168 -31.58 -4.89 -30.12
N HIS A 169 -32.67 -5.64 -30.36
CA HIS A 169 -33.24 -5.91 -31.68
C HIS A 169 -34.10 -4.73 -32.12
#